data_AF-A0A963R0V3-F1
#
_entry.id   AF-A0A963R0V3-F1
#
_cell.length_a   1.000
_cell.length_b   1.000
_cell.length_c   1.000
_cell.angle_alpha   90.00
_cell.angle_beta   90.00
_cell.angle_gamma   90.00
#
_symmetry.space_group_name_H-M   'P 1'
#
loop_
_entity.id
_entity.type
_entity.pdbx_description
1 polymer ?
#
loop_
_entity_poly.entity_id
_entity_poly.type
_entity_poly.pdbx_seq_one_letter_code
_entity_poly.pdbx_strand_id
1 'polypeptide(L)'
;MGGRIAQTNRARPALERGIAPADRCDCGPGGGTVIGAQKKCPLCGKPRSTEHAPFCSKACKDRDLLKWLDDGYALPGPPAIDEDEGKA
;
A
#
# COMPACT_ATOMS: atom_id res chain seq x y z
N MET A 1 -20.09 10.47 -64.96
CA MET A 1 -18.88 10.89 -64.21
C MET A 1 -19.19 10.65 -62.72
N GLY A 2 -18.73 9.64 -61.97
CA GLY A 2 -17.38 9.06 -61.86
C GLY A 2 -16.43 10.14 -61.35
N GLY A 3 -15.91 10.20 -60.13
CA GLY A 3 -15.96 9.36 -58.93
C GLY A 3 -14.96 9.95 -57.91
N ARG A 4 -14.92 9.35 -56.71
CA ARG A 4 -13.88 9.49 -55.66
C ARG A 4 -13.86 10.78 -54.83
N ILE A 5 -14.46 10.69 -53.64
CA ILE A 5 -13.89 11.30 -52.43
C ILE A 5 -13.66 10.17 -51.43
N ALA A 6 -12.39 9.89 -51.20
CA ALA A 6 -11.90 8.83 -50.33
C ALA A 6 -12.43 9.04 -48.90
N GLN A 7 -13.25 8.09 -48.42
CA GLN A 7 -13.50 7.93 -47.00
C GLN A 7 -12.18 7.56 -46.34
N THR A 8 -11.53 8.54 -45.71
CA THR A 8 -10.37 8.29 -44.87
C THR A 8 -10.86 7.58 -43.62
N ASN A 9 -10.63 6.27 -43.57
CA ASN A 9 -10.71 5.48 -42.35
C ASN A 9 -9.65 6.00 -41.37
N ARG A 10 -9.97 7.08 -40.64
CA ARG A 10 -9.26 7.41 -39.40
C ARG A 10 -9.72 6.40 -38.37
N ALA A 11 -8.96 5.30 -38.28
CA ALA A 11 -8.99 4.43 -37.12
C ALA A 11 -8.78 5.30 -35.88
N ARG A 12 -9.82 5.43 -35.06
CA ARG A 12 -9.69 5.99 -33.71
C ARG A 12 -8.91 4.94 -32.92
N PRO A 13 -7.71 5.23 -32.38
CA PRO A 13 -7.09 4.27 -31.49
C PRO A 13 -8.00 4.12 -30.28
N ALA A 14 -8.43 2.88 -30.09
CA ALA A 14 -9.01 2.34 -28.88
C ALA A 14 -8.16 2.75 -27.68
N LEU A 15 -8.53 3.85 -27.01
CA LEU A 15 -8.22 4.05 -25.59
C LEU A 15 -9.14 3.13 -24.78
N GLU A 16 -9.02 1.83 -25.05
CA GLU A 16 -9.75 0.78 -24.37
C GLU A 16 -9.02 0.48 -23.06
N ARG A 17 -9.47 1.25 -22.07
CA ARG A 17 -9.66 0.84 -20.67
C ARG A 17 -9.63 -0.69 -20.52
N GLY A 18 -8.56 -1.22 -19.91
CA GLY A 18 -8.46 -2.65 -19.65
C GLY A 18 -7.20 -3.14 -18.94
N ILE A 19 -6.67 -2.39 -17.96
CA ILE A 19 -5.65 -2.92 -17.04
C ILE A 19 -6.06 -2.56 -15.60
N ALA A 20 -6.86 -3.43 -14.99
CA ALA A 20 -6.86 -3.76 -13.57
C ALA A 20 -7.52 -5.14 -13.46
N PRO A 21 -6.82 -6.13 -12.89
CA PRO A 21 -6.70 -6.13 -11.45
C PRO A 21 -5.25 -6.17 -10.97
N ALA A 22 -4.82 -5.08 -10.34
CA ALA A 22 -3.81 -5.13 -9.28
C ALA A 22 -4.39 -5.75 -7.98
N ASP A 23 -5.48 -6.51 -8.10
CA ASP A 23 -6.27 -7.07 -7.00
C ASP A 23 -6.15 -8.60 -6.92
N ARG A 24 -5.35 -9.23 -7.80
CA ARG A 24 -5.03 -10.65 -7.65
C ARG A 24 -3.71 -10.82 -6.93
N CYS A 25 -3.68 -10.40 -5.67
CA CYS A 25 -2.68 -10.87 -4.72
C CYS A 25 -3.36 -11.85 -3.78
N ASP A 26 -3.51 -13.07 -4.30
CA ASP A 26 -3.73 -14.29 -3.53
C ASP A 26 -2.56 -14.45 -2.54
N CYS A 27 -2.80 -14.20 -1.25
CA CYS A 27 -1.87 -14.53 -0.20
C CYS A 27 -2.17 -15.94 0.31
N GLY A 28 -1.62 -16.93 -0.40
CA GLY A 28 -1.44 -18.26 0.16
C GLY A 28 -0.67 -18.23 1.50
N PRO A 29 -0.85 -19.25 2.36
CA PRO A 29 -0.27 -19.30 3.69
C PRO A 29 1.23 -19.61 3.62
N GLY A 30 2.05 -18.57 3.48
CA GLY A 30 3.50 -18.71 3.44
C GLY A 30 4.16 -17.35 3.20
N GLY A 31 4.33 -16.58 4.28
CA GLY A 31 4.82 -15.20 4.28
C GLY A 31 6.11 -15.00 3.47
N GLY A 32 5.95 -14.43 2.28
CA GLY A 32 7.03 -13.95 1.43
C GLY A 32 7.33 -12.48 1.70
N THR A 33 8.61 -12.18 1.90
CA THR A 33 9.17 -10.90 2.29
C THR A 33 8.80 -9.77 1.34
N VAL A 34 8.04 -8.76 1.80
CA VAL A 34 7.71 -7.55 1.04
C VAL A 34 8.89 -6.56 1.01
N ILE A 35 10.02 -6.95 0.41
CA ILE A 35 11.14 -6.04 0.23
C ILE A 35 10.94 -5.24 -1.07
N GLY A 36 10.41 -4.01 -0.93
CA GLY A 36 10.70 -2.93 -1.88
C GLY A 36 9.59 -2.46 -2.83
N ALA A 37 8.32 -2.71 -2.54
CA ALA A 37 7.23 -2.12 -3.34
C ALA A 37 7.07 -0.62 -2.98
N GLN A 38 7.54 0.27 -3.86
CA GLN A 38 7.29 1.72 -3.94
C GLN A 38 7.04 2.39 -2.58
N LYS A 39 8.05 3.06 -2.01
CA LYS A 39 8.04 3.58 -0.63
C LYS A 39 6.85 4.54 -0.37
N LYS A 40 5.68 3.97 -0.05
CA LYS A 40 4.44 4.63 0.33
C LYS A 40 4.41 4.83 1.84
N CYS A 41 3.71 5.86 2.30
CA CYS A 41 3.50 6.12 3.72
C CYS A 41 2.74 4.95 4.35
N PRO A 42 3.26 4.30 5.41
CA PRO A 42 2.61 3.14 6.03
C PRO A 42 1.26 3.48 6.67
N LEU A 43 1.02 4.75 7.00
CA LEU A 43 -0.21 5.18 7.67
C LEU A 43 -1.34 5.59 6.74
N CYS A 44 -1.04 5.91 5.48
CA CYS A 44 -2.06 6.49 4.57
C CYS A 44 -1.85 6.21 3.08
N GLY A 45 -0.80 5.48 2.70
CA GLY A 45 -0.55 5.07 1.32
C GLY A 45 -0.03 6.16 0.37
N LYS A 46 0.02 7.43 0.79
CA LYS A 46 0.56 8.56 0.00
C LYS A 46 2.06 8.38 -0.31
N PRO A 47 2.59 8.96 -1.40
CA PRO A 47 4.03 8.92 -1.67
C PRO A 47 4.81 9.52 -0.51
N ARG A 48 5.92 8.88 -0.11
CA ARG A 48 6.78 9.42 0.96
C ARG A 48 7.43 10.72 0.51
N SER A 49 7.59 11.64 1.45
CA SER A 49 8.49 12.79 1.27
C SER A 49 9.87 12.39 1.77
N THR A 50 10.93 12.87 1.11
CA THR A 50 12.32 12.65 1.54
C THR A 50 12.60 13.27 2.90
N GLU A 51 12.02 14.44 3.18
CA GLU A 51 12.18 15.19 4.44
C GLU A 51 11.47 14.52 5.62
N HIS A 52 10.46 13.70 5.33
CA HIS A 52 9.62 13.06 6.35
C HIS A 52 9.66 11.53 6.28
N ALA A 53 10.63 10.95 5.56
CA ALA A 53 10.77 9.51 5.43
C ALA A 53 10.88 8.86 6.83
N PRO A 54 10.13 7.78 7.13
CA PRO A 54 9.38 6.89 6.23
C PRO A 54 7.92 7.30 5.91
N PHE A 55 7.51 8.54 6.20
CA PHE A 55 6.14 9.04 6.02
C PHE A 55 6.01 10.04 4.86
N CYS A 56 4.78 10.48 4.59
CA CYS A 56 4.50 11.52 3.58
C CYS A 56 4.53 12.95 4.16
N SER A 57 4.35 13.14 5.47
CA SER A 57 4.24 14.47 6.09
C SER A 57 4.45 14.43 7.61
N LYS A 58 4.72 15.59 8.22
CA LYS A 58 4.74 15.77 9.69
C LYS A 58 3.48 15.25 10.37
N ALA A 59 2.29 15.53 9.82
CA ALA A 59 1.03 15.07 10.39
C ALA A 59 0.90 13.54 10.45
N CYS A 60 1.50 12.81 9.49
CA CYS A 60 1.52 11.35 9.58
C CYS A 60 2.53 10.87 10.63
N LYS A 61 3.69 11.51 10.75
CA LYS A 61 4.65 11.22 11.83
C LYS A 61 4.03 11.42 13.22
N ASP A 62 3.32 12.52 13.43
CA ASP A 62 2.67 12.80 14.72
C ASP A 62 1.57 11.77 15.05
N ARG A 63 0.86 11.27 14.03
CA ARG A 63 -0.17 10.25 14.20
C ARG A 63 0.41 8.87 14.53
N ASP A 64 1.57 8.54 13.95
CA ASP A 64 2.36 7.36 14.31
C ASP A 64 2.75 7.40 15.79
N LEU A 65 3.22 8.57 16.24
CA LEU A 65 3.62 8.78 17.63
C LEU A 65 2.45 8.57 18.60
N LEU A 66 1.26 9.09 18.29
CA LEU A 66 0.08 8.84 19.11
C LEU A 66 -0.24 7.35 19.18
N LYS A 67 -0.16 6.63 18.04
CA LYS A 67 -0.37 5.17 18.03
C LYS A 67 0.65 4.41 18.88
N TRP A 68 1.88 4.90 18.96
CA TRP A 68 2.88 4.33 19.85
C TRP A 68 2.57 4.58 21.33
N LEU A 69 2.10 5.79 21.67
CA LEU A 69 1.73 6.16 23.04
C LEU A 69 0.46 5.46 23.53
N ASP A 70 -0.45 5.07 22.62
CA ASP A 70 -1.69 4.35 22.91
C ASP A 70 -1.51 2.82 22.92
N ASP A 71 -0.27 2.29 23.03
CA ASP A 71 0.04 0.86 22.93
C ASP A 71 -0.54 0.19 21.66
N GLY A 72 -0.67 0.95 20.58
CA GLY A 72 -1.30 0.51 19.33
C GLY A 72 -0.49 -0.51 18.53
N TYR A 73 0.73 -0.83 18.96
CA TYR A 73 1.60 -1.83 18.35
C TYR A 73 1.80 -3.01 19.32
N ALA A 74 0.96 -4.04 19.18
CA ALA A 74 1.10 -5.27 19.93
C ALA A 74 1.76 -6.35 19.06
N LEU A 75 2.71 -7.09 19.63
CA LEU A 75 3.23 -8.30 19.02
C LEU A 75 2.30 -9.47 19.34
N PRO A 76 1.88 -10.26 18.33
CA PRO A 76 1.13 -11.48 18.61
C PRO A 76 2.05 -12.45 19.34
N GLY A 77 1.64 -12.91 20.51
CA GLY A 77 2.39 -13.85 21.33
C GLY A 77 1.46 -14.61 22.28
N PRO A 78 1.95 -15.70 22.88
CA PRO A 78 1.27 -16.30 24.03
C PRO A 78 1.09 -15.25 25.13
N PRO A 79 0.07 -15.40 26.00
CA PRO A 79 -0.12 -14.47 27.11
C PRO A 79 1.17 -14.34 27.90
N ALA A 80 1.49 -13.11 28.32
CA ALA A 80 2.62 -12.90 29.21
C ALA A 80 2.39 -13.74 30.47
N ILE A 81 3.36 -14.59 30.81
CA ILE A 81 3.39 -15.21 32.12
C ILE A 81 3.83 -14.14 33.11
N ASP A 82 3.00 -13.85 34.08
CA ASP A 82 3.29 -12.91 35.15
C ASP A 82 4.38 -13.49 36.06
N GLU A 83 5.54 -12.82 36.10
CA GLU A 83 6.73 -13.26 36.85
C GLU A 83 6.57 -13.15 38.39
N ASP A 84 5.42 -12.65 38.87
CA ASP A 84 5.08 -12.53 40.29
C ASP A 84 4.35 -13.75 40.89
N GLU A 85 3.91 -14.71 40.06
CA GLU A 85 3.28 -15.96 40.54
C GLU A 85 4.30 -17.10 40.78
N GLY A 86 5.60 -16.78 40.76
CA GLY A 86 6.73 -17.73 40.84
C GLY A 86 7.56 -17.69 42.12
N LYS A 87 7.09 -17.04 43.20
CA LYS A 87 7.79 -17.02 44.50
C LYS A 87 6.89 -17.50 45.64
N ALA A 88 6.69 -18.82 45.68
CA ALA A 88 6.24 -19.54 46.87
C ALA A 88 7.41 -19.82 47.82
#